data_AF-A0A2E0QBT9-F1
#
_entry.id   AF-A0A2E0QBT9-F1
#
_cell.length_a   1.000
_cell.length_b   1.000
_cell.length_c   1.000
_cell.angle_alpha   90.00
_cell.angle_beta   90.00
_cell.angle_gamma   90.00
#
_symmetry.space_group_name_H-M   'P 1'
#
loop_
_entity.id
_entity.type
_entity.pdbx_description
1 polymer ?
#
loop_
_entity_poly.entity_id
_entity_poly.type
_entity_poly.pdbx_seq_one_letter_code
_entity_poly.pdbx_strand_id
1 'polypeptide(L)'
;MFTHEDIWEAIDRLAATKGHSTSGLAKLAGLDPTSFNKSKRQSAEGKPRWPSTESLAKILTVTNLQITEFITYIETTPVETTTELHIDTDAYTPLFQKGDVLLISDSAPIRKNDRIVIQSAADEIIIGVFIEQDTHHILVIDRGQKLSIEKKAIHSLARIMSVQY
;
A
#
# COMPACT_ATOMS: atom_id res chain seq x y z
N MET A 1 3.42 11.81 -10.54
CA MET A 1 3.66 13.13 -9.90
C MET A 1 3.52 12.93 -8.40
N PHE A 2 4.49 13.36 -7.59
CA PHE A 2 4.47 13.09 -6.14
C PHE A 2 3.32 13.81 -5.43
N THR A 3 2.71 13.13 -4.45
CA THR A 3 1.69 13.68 -3.57
C THR A 3 2.31 14.13 -2.24
N HIS A 4 1.55 14.86 -1.42
CA HIS A 4 1.98 15.20 -0.06
C HIS A 4 2.21 13.96 0.79
N GLU A 5 1.46 12.88 0.54
CA GLU A 5 1.49 11.65 1.33
C GLU A 5 2.78 10.90 1.06
N ASP A 6 3.19 10.82 -0.21
CA ASP A 6 4.46 10.21 -0.62
C ASP A 6 5.65 10.82 0.12
N ILE A 7 5.71 12.15 0.26
CA ILE A 7 6.81 12.81 0.99
C ILE A 7 6.74 12.50 2.49
N TRP A 8 5.55 12.49 3.08
CA TRP A 8 5.40 12.20 4.50
C TRP A 8 5.78 10.75 4.83
N GLU A 9 5.38 9.80 4.00
CA GLU A 9 5.79 8.41 4.14
C GLU A 9 7.29 8.22 3.90
N ALA A 10 7.87 8.95 2.95
CA ALA A 10 9.32 8.94 2.74
C ALA A 10 10.08 9.39 4.00
N ILE A 11 9.57 10.41 4.72
CA ILE A 11 10.12 10.83 6.02
C ILE A 11 10.00 9.72 7.07
N ASP A 12 8.88 9.01 7.11
CA ASP A 12 8.67 7.89 8.03
C ASP A 12 9.65 6.74 7.75
N ARG A 13 9.79 6.37 6.48
CA ARG A 13 10.73 5.33 6.01
C ARG A 13 12.17 5.72 6.29
N LEU A 14 12.54 6.98 6.04
CA LEU A 14 13.86 7.52 6.37
C LEU A 14 14.15 7.39 7.87
N ALA A 15 13.21 7.83 8.73
CA ALA A 15 13.38 7.74 10.18
C ALA A 15 13.60 6.29 10.62
N ALA A 16 12.74 5.37 10.18
CA ALA A 16 12.85 3.95 10.50
C ALA A 16 14.18 3.34 10.03
N THR A 17 14.61 3.66 8.81
CA THR A 17 15.87 3.17 8.22
C THR A 17 17.10 3.65 8.99
N LYS A 18 17.04 4.87 9.55
CA LYS A 18 18.10 5.44 10.39
C LYS A 18 17.98 5.04 11.87
N GLY A 19 17.06 4.13 12.22
CA GLY A 19 16.86 3.64 13.59
C GLY A 19 16.21 4.67 14.54
N HIS A 20 15.49 5.64 13.99
CA HIS A 20 14.82 6.70 14.75
C HIS A 20 13.30 6.63 14.61
N SER A 21 12.58 7.06 15.65
CA SER A 21 11.18 7.46 15.47
C SER A 21 11.12 8.82 14.76
N THR A 22 9.97 9.16 14.19
CA THR A 22 9.75 10.48 13.57
C THR A 22 10.01 11.63 14.53
N SER A 23 9.58 11.51 15.79
CA SER A 23 9.89 12.48 16.84
C SER A 23 11.37 12.48 17.23
N GLY A 24 12.03 11.32 17.21
CA GLY A 24 13.48 11.22 17.42
C GLY A 24 14.27 11.93 16.32
N LEU A 25 13.90 11.69 15.06
CA LEU A 25 14.49 12.36 13.90
C LEU A 25 14.26 13.87 13.95
N ALA A 26 13.05 14.32 14.33
CA ALA A 26 12.75 15.74 14.50
C ALA A 26 13.65 16.40 15.56
N LYS A 27 13.80 15.77 16.73
CA LYS A 27 14.71 16.25 17.79
C LYS A 27 16.15 16.34 17.31
N LEU A 28 16.62 15.31 16.62
CA LEU A 28 17.97 15.22 16.09
C LEU A 28 18.24 16.34 15.07
N ALA A 29 17.23 16.68 14.27
CA ALA A 29 17.22 17.78 13.30
C ALA A 29 17.02 19.18 13.92
N GLY A 30 16.92 19.30 15.25
CA GLY A 30 16.67 20.57 15.93
C GLY A 30 15.27 21.15 15.67
N LEU A 31 14.30 20.30 15.34
CA LEU A 31 12.90 20.66 15.13
C LEU A 31 12.06 20.33 16.38
N ASP A 32 10.84 20.88 16.44
CA ASP A 32 9.88 20.46 17.45
C ASP A 32 9.61 18.95 17.32
N PRO A 33 9.60 18.16 18.40
CA PRO A 33 9.42 16.70 18.34
C PRO A 33 8.14 16.24 17.65
N THR A 34 7.12 17.11 17.56
CA THR A 34 5.84 16.78 16.93
C THR A 34 5.78 17.17 15.46
N SER A 35 6.82 17.80 14.91
CA SER A 35 6.86 18.35 13.55
C SER A 35 6.48 17.34 12.46
N PHE A 36 6.79 16.06 12.68
CA PHE A 36 6.54 14.97 11.72
C PHE A 36 5.39 14.04 12.12
N ASN A 37 4.69 14.34 13.21
CA ASN A 37 3.58 13.52 13.68
C ASN A 37 2.38 13.61 12.71
N LYS A 38 1.60 12.53 12.61
CA LYS A 38 0.42 12.45 11.71
C LYS A 38 -0.56 13.62 11.90
N SER A 39 -0.75 14.09 13.14
CA SER A 39 -1.63 15.23 13.44
C SER A 39 -1.17 16.57 12.86
N LYS A 40 0.10 16.71 12.44
CA LYS A 40 0.65 17.92 11.81
C LYS A 40 0.68 17.87 10.28
N ARG A 41 0.30 16.73 9.68
CA ARG A 41 0.30 16.50 8.22
C ARG A 41 -0.94 17.07 7.52
N GLN A 42 -1.88 17.60 8.29
CA GLN A 42 -3.07 18.27 7.81
C GLN A 42 -3.13 19.69 8.39
N SER A 43 -3.76 20.62 7.67
CA SER A 43 -4.08 21.96 8.18
C SER A 43 -5.23 21.89 9.18
N ALA A 44 -5.53 23.00 9.85
CA ALA A 44 -6.66 23.09 10.79
C ALA A 44 -8.01 22.79 10.09
N GLU A 45 -8.09 23.04 8.78
CA GLU A 45 -9.23 22.78 7.90
C GLU A 45 -9.24 21.35 7.34
N GLY A 46 -8.33 20.47 7.80
CA GLY A 46 -8.24 19.07 7.37
C GLY A 46 -7.60 18.87 6.00
N LYS A 47 -7.12 19.94 5.35
CA LYS A 47 -6.45 19.82 4.05
C LYS A 47 -5.05 19.22 4.23
N PRO A 48 -4.60 18.36 3.31
CA PRO A 48 -3.24 17.87 3.38
C PRO A 48 -2.21 18.98 3.31
N ARG A 49 -1.16 18.87 4.13
CA ARG A 49 -0.11 19.87 4.26
C ARG A 49 1.21 19.29 3.77
N TRP A 50 1.96 20.04 2.96
CA TRP A 50 3.32 19.64 2.59
C TRP A 50 4.30 19.90 3.74
N PRO A 51 5.31 19.03 3.95
CA PRO A 51 6.44 19.38 4.80
C PRO A 51 7.16 20.59 4.21
N SER A 52 7.71 21.46 5.07
CA SER A 52 8.49 22.59 4.59
C SER A 52 9.84 22.13 4.06
N THR A 53 10.35 22.83 3.05
CA THR A 53 11.70 22.62 2.51
C THR A 53 12.77 22.76 3.59
N GLU A 54 12.57 23.64 4.57
CA GLU A 54 13.47 23.81 5.72
C GLU A 54 13.54 22.54 6.58
N SER A 55 12.39 21.96 6.93
CA SER A 55 12.36 20.73 7.73
C SER A 55 12.99 19.55 6.99
N LEU A 56 12.77 19.46 5.67
CA LEU A 56 13.45 18.48 4.81
C LEU A 56 14.97 18.69 4.81
N ALA A 57 15.45 19.92 4.57
CA ALA A 57 16.88 20.21 4.57
C ALA A 57 17.57 19.85 5.90
N LYS A 58 16.91 20.12 7.04
CA LYS A 58 17.42 19.79 8.37
C LYS A 58 17.57 18.29 8.58
N ILE A 59 16.57 17.48 8.20
CA ILE A 59 16.68 16.02 8.36
C ILE A 59 17.73 15.41 7.42
N LEU A 60 17.87 15.92 6.20
CA LEU A 60 18.90 15.47 5.26
C LEU A 60 20.30 15.74 5.81
N THR A 61 20.50 16.94 6.39
CA THR A 61 21.77 17.33 7.02
C THR A 61 22.13 16.37 8.15
N VAL A 62 21.22 16.10 9.08
CA VAL A 62 21.56 15.28 10.28
C VAL A 62 21.59 13.78 10.00
N THR A 63 20.97 13.33 8.91
CA THR A 63 21.06 11.93 8.46
C THR A 63 22.19 11.68 7.46
N ASN A 64 22.93 12.73 7.12
CA ASN A 64 24.00 12.77 6.12
C ASN A 64 23.54 12.18 4.78
N LEU A 65 22.38 12.61 4.31
CA LEU A 65 21.80 12.21 3.03
C LEU A 65 21.75 13.37 2.06
N GLN A 66 21.97 13.05 0.78
CA GLN A 66 21.68 13.95 -0.33
C GLN A 66 20.19 13.89 -0.69
N ILE A 67 19.69 14.95 -1.34
CA ILE A 67 18.29 14.99 -1.80
C ILE A 67 17.98 13.86 -2.81
N THR A 68 18.95 13.43 -3.60
CA THR A 68 18.81 12.33 -4.56
C THR A 68 18.57 10.99 -3.85
N GLU A 69 19.23 10.76 -2.72
CA GLU A 69 18.99 9.57 -1.88
C GLU A 69 17.65 9.67 -1.17
N PHE A 70 17.18 10.88 -0.82
CA PHE A 70 15.85 11.04 -0.26
C PHE A 70 14.75 10.65 -1.25
N ILE A 71 14.93 10.96 -2.54
CA ILE A 71 13.95 10.63 -3.58
C ILE A 71 13.70 9.12 -3.67
N THR A 72 14.68 8.27 -3.40
CA THR A 72 14.47 6.81 -3.41
C THR A 72 13.49 6.38 -2.31
N TYR A 73 13.41 7.11 -1.19
CA TYR A 73 12.39 6.86 -0.15
C TYR A 73 10.99 7.32 -0.59
N ILE A 74 10.88 8.21 -1.58
CA ILE A 74 9.61 8.62 -2.19
C ILE A 74 9.17 7.56 -3.22
N GLU A 75 10.10 7.06 -4.04
CA GLU A 75 9.83 6.06 -5.09
C GLU A 75 9.51 4.65 -4.56
N THR A 76 9.68 4.42 -3.25
CA THR A 76 9.22 3.20 -2.56
C THR A 76 7.74 3.21 -2.18
N THR A 77 6.97 4.26 -2.52
CA THR A 77 5.53 4.05 -2.73
C THR A 77 5.44 2.99 -3.81
N PRO A 78 4.77 1.84 -3.59
CA PRO A 78 4.77 0.80 -4.60
C PRO A 78 4.32 1.43 -5.91
N VAL A 79 5.17 1.37 -6.93
CA VAL A 79 4.66 1.45 -8.29
C VAL A 79 3.53 0.44 -8.30
N GLU A 80 2.32 0.84 -8.69
CA GLU A 80 1.19 -0.08 -8.89
C GLU A 80 1.65 -1.11 -9.92
N THR A 81 2.31 -2.15 -9.42
CA THR A 81 3.02 -3.11 -10.24
C THR A 81 1.94 -4.07 -10.65
N THR A 82 1.52 -3.90 -11.89
CA THR A 82 0.44 -4.70 -12.44
C THR A 82 1.07 -5.95 -13.05
N THR A 83 0.59 -7.10 -12.63
CA THR A 83 0.97 -8.41 -13.16
C THR A 83 -0.23 -9.01 -13.90
N GLU A 84 0.03 -9.79 -14.93
CA GLU A 84 -0.99 -10.53 -15.68
C GLU A 84 -1.24 -11.89 -15.03
N LEU A 85 -2.50 -12.18 -14.72
CA LEU A 85 -2.96 -13.48 -14.26
C LEU A 85 -3.87 -14.10 -15.32
N HIS A 86 -3.42 -15.21 -15.92
CA HIS A 86 -4.12 -15.87 -17.01
C HIS A 86 -5.14 -16.88 -16.47
N ILE A 87 -6.36 -16.85 -17.00
CA ILE A 87 -7.40 -17.81 -16.67
C ILE A 87 -7.27 -19.02 -17.60
N ASP A 88 -6.60 -20.07 -17.14
CA ASP A 88 -6.40 -21.30 -17.94
C ASP A 88 -7.51 -22.37 -17.77
N THR A 89 -8.57 -22.04 -17.03
CA THR A 89 -9.63 -22.96 -16.62
C THR A 89 -11.03 -22.36 -16.80
N ASP A 90 -12.02 -23.21 -17.09
CA ASP A 90 -13.44 -22.82 -17.18
C ASP A 90 -14.11 -22.74 -15.79
N ALA A 91 -13.38 -23.01 -14.70
CA ALA A 91 -13.91 -23.04 -13.33
C ALA A 91 -14.52 -21.71 -12.86
N TYR A 92 -14.15 -20.60 -13.51
CA TYR A 92 -14.61 -19.26 -13.18
C TYR A 92 -15.73 -18.74 -14.11
N THR A 93 -16.23 -19.57 -15.03
CA THR A 93 -17.35 -19.22 -15.91
C THR A 93 -18.67 -19.12 -15.12
N PRO A 94 -19.58 -18.16 -15.45
CA PRO A 94 -19.50 -17.20 -16.56
C PRO A 94 -18.80 -15.88 -16.22
N LEU A 95 -18.20 -15.74 -15.04
CA LEU A 95 -17.55 -14.49 -14.62
C LEU A 95 -16.28 -14.22 -15.41
N PHE A 96 -15.47 -15.27 -15.62
CA PHE A 96 -14.28 -15.25 -16.45
C PHE A 96 -14.27 -16.49 -17.35
N GLN A 97 -13.88 -16.30 -18.60
CA GLN A 97 -13.71 -17.35 -19.59
C GLN A 97 -12.27 -17.85 -19.58
N LYS A 98 -12.05 -19.09 -20.00
CA LYS A 98 -10.70 -19.58 -20.27
C LYS A 98 -10.07 -18.76 -21.40
N GLY A 99 -8.90 -18.20 -21.13
CA GLY A 99 -8.17 -17.28 -21.99
C GLY A 99 -8.21 -15.82 -21.51
N ASP A 100 -9.11 -15.46 -20.60
CA ASP A 100 -9.16 -14.11 -20.02
C ASP A 100 -7.85 -13.79 -19.28
N VAL A 101 -7.41 -12.54 -19.39
CA VAL A 101 -6.25 -12.03 -18.65
C VAL A 101 -6.70 -11.01 -17.63
N LEU A 102 -6.43 -11.28 -16.36
CA LEU A 102 -6.68 -10.38 -15.25
C LEU A 102 -5.43 -9.55 -14.97
N LEU A 103 -5.55 -8.23 -15.06
CA LEU A 103 -4.51 -7.33 -14.58
C LEU A 103 -4.68 -7.14 -13.08
N ILE A 104 -3.71 -7.62 -12.31
CA ILE A 104 -3.74 -7.62 -10.84
C ILE A 104 -2.61 -6.79 -10.25
N SER A 105 -2.81 -6.21 -9.07
CA SER A 105 -1.77 -5.53 -8.31
C SER A 105 -1.81 -5.94 -6.83
N ASP A 106 -0.68 -6.41 -6.32
CA ASP A 106 -0.48 -6.75 -4.90
C ASP A 106 -0.26 -5.52 -4.01
N SER A 107 0.08 -4.39 -4.64
CA SER A 107 0.40 -3.15 -3.97
C SER A 107 -0.73 -2.12 -4.00
N ALA A 108 -1.71 -2.29 -4.88
CA ALA A 108 -2.88 -1.42 -4.93
C ALA A 108 -3.73 -1.55 -3.64
N PRO A 109 -4.16 -0.42 -3.03
CA PRO A 109 -4.99 -0.47 -1.84
C PRO A 109 -6.34 -1.13 -2.13
N ILE A 110 -6.74 -2.07 -1.27
CA ILE A 110 -8.01 -2.80 -1.36
C ILE A 110 -9.09 -2.11 -0.53
N ARG A 111 -10.23 -1.82 -1.16
CA ARG A 111 -11.41 -1.20 -0.55
C ARG A 111 -12.61 -2.13 -0.66
N LYS A 112 -13.62 -1.87 0.17
CA LYS A 112 -14.91 -2.59 0.13
C LYS A 112 -15.48 -2.59 -1.29
N ASN A 113 -15.92 -3.76 -1.73
CA ASN A 113 -16.43 -4.09 -3.07
C ASN A 113 -15.38 -4.17 -4.19
N ASP A 114 -14.08 -4.08 -3.89
CA ASP A 114 -13.05 -4.36 -4.88
C ASP A 114 -13.00 -5.86 -5.20
N ARG A 115 -12.73 -6.19 -6.46
CA ARG A 115 -12.42 -7.55 -6.89
C ARG A 115 -10.99 -7.88 -6.52
N ILE A 116 -10.77 -9.04 -5.93
CA ILE A 116 -9.47 -9.48 -5.43
C ILE A 116 -9.21 -10.94 -5.81
N VAL A 117 -7.93 -11.27 -5.88
CA VAL A 117 -7.39 -12.62 -6.01
C VAL A 117 -6.65 -12.95 -4.73
N ILE A 118 -6.96 -14.11 -4.14
CA ILE A 118 -6.26 -14.66 -2.99
C ILE A 118 -5.64 -15.99 -3.43
N GLN A 119 -4.34 -16.14 -3.23
CA GLN A 119 -3.67 -17.43 -3.31
C GLN A 119 -3.49 -17.97 -1.90
N SER A 120 -3.99 -19.17 -1.64
CA SER A 120 -3.75 -19.86 -0.38
C SER A 120 -2.33 -20.42 -0.34
N ALA A 121 -1.85 -20.74 0.87
CA ALA A 121 -0.59 -21.47 1.05
C ALA A 121 -0.57 -22.88 0.42
N ALA A 122 -1.73 -23.40 0.01
CA ALA A 122 -1.87 -24.65 -0.73
C ALA A 122 -2.00 -24.46 -2.25
N ASP A 123 -1.63 -23.27 -2.76
CA ASP A 123 -1.74 -22.88 -4.18
C ASP A 123 -3.16 -22.88 -4.75
N GLU A 124 -4.18 -22.81 -3.89
CA GLU A 124 -5.56 -22.63 -4.34
C GLU A 124 -5.83 -21.14 -4.60
N ILE A 125 -6.42 -20.84 -5.77
CA ILE A 125 -6.78 -19.48 -6.17
C ILE A 125 -8.26 -19.21 -5.92
N ILE A 126 -8.53 -18.18 -5.13
CA ILE A 126 -9.88 -17.67 -4.84
C ILE A 126 -10.01 -16.30 -5.49
N ILE A 127 -11.02 -16.14 -6.35
CA ILE A 127 -11.35 -14.84 -6.96
C ILE A 127 -12.70 -14.39 -6.39
N GLY A 128 -12.73 -13.22 -5.76
CA GLY A 128 -13.92 -12.76 -5.07
C GLY A 128 -14.00 -11.26 -4.90
N VAL A 129 -15.07 -10.81 -4.26
CA VAL A 129 -15.29 -9.40 -3.91
C VAL A 129 -14.95 -9.19 -2.44
N PHE A 130 -14.01 -8.29 -2.15
CA PHE A 130 -13.62 -7.93 -0.80
C PHE A 130 -14.77 -7.20 -0.08
N ILE A 131 -15.10 -7.61 1.14
CA ILE A 131 -16.15 -6.97 1.95
C ILE A 131 -15.54 -6.19 3.11
N GLU A 132 -14.80 -6.88 3.96
CA GLU A 132 -14.16 -6.32 5.16
C GLU A 132 -13.05 -7.26 5.64
N GLN A 133 -12.26 -6.80 6.61
CA GLN A 133 -11.24 -7.59 7.27
C GLN A 133 -11.10 -7.17 8.72
N ASP A 134 -10.71 -8.11 9.57
CA ASP A 134 -10.27 -7.86 10.94
C ASP A 134 -8.79 -8.22 11.09
N THR A 135 -8.30 -8.31 12.33
CA THR A 135 -6.91 -8.65 12.62
C THR A 135 -6.50 -10.03 12.09
N HIS A 136 -7.42 -10.99 12.02
CA HIS A 136 -7.15 -12.40 11.74
C HIS A 136 -7.79 -12.89 10.42
N HIS A 137 -8.88 -12.29 9.97
CA HIS A 137 -9.66 -12.77 8.84
C HIS A 137 -9.87 -11.72 7.75
N ILE A 138 -10.07 -12.20 6.53
CA ILE A 138 -10.59 -11.44 5.40
C ILE A 138 -11.94 -12.06 5.00
N LEU A 139 -12.96 -11.21 4.89
CA LEU A 139 -14.28 -11.61 4.41
C LEU A 139 -14.44 -11.24 2.94
N VAL A 140 -14.74 -12.25 2.12
CA VAL A 140 -14.95 -12.10 0.68
C VAL A 140 -16.28 -12.70 0.24
N ILE A 141 -16.77 -12.30 -0.92
CA ILE A 141 -17.82 -13.01 -1.65
C ILE A 141 -17.20 -13.75 -2.84
N ASP A 142 -17.20 -15.06 -2.81
CA ASP A 142 -16.84 -15.94 -3.93
C ASP A 142 -18.12 -16.59 -4.48
N ARG A 143 -18.41 -16.43 -5.78
CA ARG A 143 -19.57 -17.01 -6.47
C ARG A 143 -20.91 -16.85 -5.71
N GLY A 144 -21.10 -15.69 -5.07
CA GLY A 144 -22.31 -15.36 -4.30
C GLY A 144 -22.34 -15.88 -2.86
N GLN A 145 -21.33 -16.64 -2.43
CA GLN A 145 -21.18 -17.14 -1.07
C GLN A 145 -20.18 -16.30 -0.28
N LYS A 146 -20.51 -16.00 0.97
CA LYS A 146 -19.56 -15.35 1.88
C LYS A 146 -18.54 -16.36 2.38
N LEU A 147 -17.27 -16.05 2.21
CA LEU A 147 -16.15 -16.87 2.67
C LEU A 147 -15.27 -16.04 3.62
N SER A 148 -14.98 -16.61 4.79
CA SER A 148 -14.02 -16.04 5.75
C SER A 148 -12.71 -16.80 5.65
N ILE A 149 -11.63 -16.09 5.35
CA ILE A 149 -10.30 -16.67 5.11
C ILE A 149 -9.36 -16.18 6.22
N GLU A 150 -8.68 -17.11 6.89
CA GLU A 150 -7.64 -16.76 7.86
C GLU A 150 -6.44 -16.14 7.15
N LYS A 151 -6.00 -14.96 7.59
CA LYS A 151 -4.87 -14.23 7.00
C LYS A 151 -3.57 -15.02 7.01
N LYS A 152 -3.34 -15.86 8.03
CA LYS A 152 -2.15 -16.73 8.11
C LYS A 152 -2.09 -17.80 7.00
N ALA A 153 -3.23 -18.12 6.38
CA ALA A 153 -3.31 -19.12 5.31
C ALA A 153 -3.18 -18.49 3.91
N ILE A 154 -3.10 -17.15 3.83
CA ILE A 154 -2.95 -16.41 2.57
C ILE A 154 -1.46 -16.34 2.24
N HIS A 155 -1.09 -16.88 1.08
CA HIS A 155 0.24 -16.74 0.52
C HIS A 155 0.40 -15.37 -0.17
N SER A 156 -0.56 -15.00 -1.02
CA SER A 156 -0.58 -13.72 -1.73
C SER A 156 -2.02 -13.19 -1.86
N LEU A 157 -2.14 -11.86 -1.92
CA LEU A 157 -3.39 -11.13 -2.07
C LEU A 157 -3.17 -9.98 -3.04
N ALA A 158 -4.00 -9.90 -4.09
CA ALA A 158 -3.91 -8.86 -5.10
C ALA A 158 -5.29 -8.32 -5.48
N ARG A 159 -5.35 -7.05 -5.87
CA ARG A 159 -6.55 -6.40 -6.41
C ARG A 159 -6.63 -6.61 -7.92
N ILE A 160 -7.80 -6.95 -8.44
CA ILE A 160 -8.07 -6.95 -9.88
C ILE A 160 -8.34 -5.52 -10.32
N MET A 161 -7.47 -5.00 -11.19
CA MET A 161 -7.53 -3.64 -11.73
C MET A 161 -8.37 -3.58 -13.00
N SER A 162 -8.24 -4.59 -13.87
CA SER A 162 -9.04 -4.72 -15.09
C SER A 162 -9.04 -6.17 -15.60
N VAL A 163 -9.91 -6.42 -16.57
CA VAL A 163 -10.07 -7.72 -17.25
C VAL A 163 -9.90 -7.46 -18.74
N GLN A 164 -9.07 -8.25 -19.40
CA GLN A 164 -8.91 -8.28 -20.84
C GLN A 164 -9.54 -9.58 -21.37
N TYR A 165 -10.32 -9.46 -22.44
CA TYR A 165 -11.04 -10.54 -23.11
C TYR A 165 -10.42 -10.86 -24.45
#